data_AF-A0A6P6NQN1-F1
#
_entry.id   AF-A0A6P6NQN1-F1
#
_cell.length_a   1.000
_cell.length_b   1.000
_cell.length_c   1.000
_cell.angle_alpha   90.00
_cell.angle_beta   90.00
_cell.angle_gamma   90.00
#
_symmetry.space_group_name_H-M   'P 1'
#
loop_
_entity.id
_entity.type
_entity.pdbx_description
1 polymer ?
#
loop_
_entity_poly.entity_id
_entity_poly.type
_entity_poly.pdbx_seq_one_letter_code
_entity_poly.pdbx_strand_id
1 'polypeptide(L)'
;MVKSLANLWQWVSDQLHDILGLSDRYVAQYMIGLVQSSGPQDFVMHLTHKYQLFLLSPFLFYCCCELLQERCRRLGSKISELLVLPIYASLPSDMQDKIFNPLRLEHSKFVVATNIAETSLTIDSIIYVIDPGFWKLKSYNARTMESLIVNPCSRVTGASRAGRAGRVAAGKCFRLYTAWAFKHEMEDTTVPEIQRTNLGNVVLLLKSLGINNLVHFDFMDPPTHETLVSSLEQLYALGALNHLINSLNQRMAELPVDPMLSKMILVSEQ
;
A
#
# COMPACT_ATOMS: atom_id res chain seq x y z
N MET A 1 -39.66 13.82 0.69
CA MET A 1 -38.69 12.77 1.02
C MET A 1 -37.69 12.51 -0.11
N VAL A 2 -38.10 12.44 -1.39
CA VAL A 2 -37.21 12.19 -2.54
C VAL A 2 -36.26 13.37 -2.87
N LYS A 3 -36.71 14.62 -2.71
CA LYS A 3 -35.87 15.83 -2.96
C LYS A 3 -34.76 16.06 -1.93
N SER A 4 -34.91 15.61 -0.68
CA SER A 4 -33.85 15.75 0.34
C SER A 4 -32.74 14.72 0.18
N LEU A 5 -33.06 13.53 -0.36
CA LEU A 5 -32.09 12.52 -0.74
C LEU A 5 -31.24 13.00 -1.92
N ALA A 6 -31.85 13.55 -2.97
CA ALA A 6 -31.11 14.07 -4.13
C ALA A 6 -30.12 15.20 -3.75
N ASN A 7 -30.51 16.10 -2.84
CA ASN A 7 -29.61 17.14 -2.32
C ASN A 7 -28.49 16.57 -1.44
N LEU A 8 -28.74 15.50 -0.68
CA LEU A 8 -27.71 14.81 0.10
C LEU A 8 -26.73 14.05 -0.82
N TRP A 9 -27.23 13.43 -1.89
CA TRP A 9 -26.44 12.76 -2.92
C TRP A 9 -25.51 13.73 -3.66
N GLN A 10 -26.02 14.91 -4.02
CA GLN A 10 -25.23 15.97 -4.66
C GLN A 10 -24.17 16.52 -3.70
N TRP A 11 -24.55 16.80 -2.45
CA TRP A 11 -23.64 17.29 -1.41
C TRP A 11 -22.52 16.28 -1.07
N VAL A 12 -22.85 14.99 -0.93
CA VAL A 12 -21.90 13.89 -0.69
C VAL A 12 -21.02 13.62 -1.93
N SER A 13 -21.50 13.89 -3.14
CA SER A 13 -20.69 13.74 -4.34
C SER A 13 -19.67 14.87 -4.47
N ASP A 14 -20.06 16.11 -4.13
CA ASP A 14 -19.26 17.30 -4.40
C ASP A 14 -18.29 17.61 -3.23
N GLN A 15 -18.77 17.62 -1.98
CA GLN A 15 -17.92 17.94 -0.82
C GLN A 15 -16.96 16.81 -0.45
N LEU A 16 -17.38 15.57 -0.67
CA LEU A 16 -16.61 14.39 -0.25
C LEU A 16 -15.51 14.06 -1.28
N HIS A 17 -15.67 14.49 -2.54
CA HIS A 17 -14.61 14.51 -3.54
C HIS A 17 -13.54 15.57 -3.23
N ASP A 18 -13.96 16.78 -2.85
CA ASP A 18 -13.05 17.86 -2.44
C ASP A 18 -12.29 17.56 -1.13
N ILE A 19 -12.92 16.84 -0.19
CA ILE A 19 -12.33 16.54 1.14
C ILE A 19 -11.46 15.28 1.13
N LEU A 20 -11.86 14.23 0.39
CA LEU A 20 -11.17 12.94 0.41
C LEU A 20 -10.29 12.67 -0.81
N GLY A 21 -10.37 13.49 -1.87
CA GLY A 21 -9.60 13.32 -3.11
C GLY A 21 -9.88 12.04 -3.88
N LEU A 22 -10.87 11.25 -3.45
CA LEU A 22 -11.18 9.95 -4.05
C LEU A 22 -11.92 10.16 -5.36
N SER A 23 -11.35 9.67 -6.45
CA SER A 23 -12.06 9.53 -7.72
C SER A 23 -13.07 8.38 -7.72
N ASP A 24 -13.09 7.54 -6.68
CA ASP A 24 -13.89 6.32 -6.71
C ASP A 24 -15.11 6.39 -5.78
N ARG A 25 -16.24 6.72 -6.41
CA ARG A 25 -17.58 6.88 -5.83
C ARG A 25 -18.02 5.67 -5.01
N TYR A 26 -17.49 4.48 -5.31
CA TYR A 26 -17.93 3.22 -4.70
C TYR A 26 -17.36 2.98 -3.30
N VAL A 27 -16.15 3.45 -2.99
CA VAL A 27 -15.52 3.20 -1.67
C VAL A 27 -16.18 4.02 -0.56
N ALA A 28 -16.46 5.29 -0.82
CA ALA A 28 -17.20 6.15 0.11
C ALA A 28 -18.67 5.70 0.25
N GLN A 29 -19.34 5.36 -0.87
CA GLN A 29 -20.70 4.82 -0.84
C GLN A 29 -20.79 3.46 -0.14
N TYR A 30 -19.76 2.61 -0.23
CA TYR A 30 -19.75 1.32 0.46
C TYR A 30 -19.47 1.46 1.95
N MET A 31 -18.57 2.37 2.37
CA MET A 31 -18.36 2.67 3.80
C MET A 31 -19.61 3.31 4.43
N ILE A 32 -20.28 4.21 3.71
CA ILE A 32 -21.57 4.80 4.12
C ILE A 32 -22.68 3.74 4.07
N GLY A 33 -22.67 2.88 3.06
CA GLY A 33 -23.62 1.79 2.85
C GLY A 33 -23.51 0.69 3.90
N LEU A 34 -22.31 0.37 4.39
CA LEU A 34 -22.08 -0.52 5.53
C LEU A 34 -22.65 0.07 6.83
N VAL A 35 -22.43 1.36 7.05
CA VAL A 35 -22.98 2.12 8.19
C VAL A 35 -24.51 2.21 8.10
N GLN A 36 -25.08 2.20 6.89
CA GLN A 36 -26.53 2.28 6.65
C GLN A 36 -27.24 0.91 6.63
N SER A 37 -26.60 -0.15 6.11
CA SER A 37 -27.21 -1.48 5.89
C SER A 37 -27.15 -2.38 7.12
N SER A 38 -26.14 -2.20 7.98
CA SER A 38 -26.02 -2.98 9.23
C SER A 38 -26.68 -2.26 10.42
N GLY A 39 -27.25 -1.08 10.19
CA GLY A 39 -27.59 -0.14 11.26
C GLY A 39 -26.34 0.30 12.05
N PRO A 40 -26.39 1.45 12.73
CA PRO A 40 -25.31 1.88 13.63
C PRO A 40 -25.04 0.84 14.73
N GLN A 41 -26.03 0.03 15.10
CA GLN A 41 -25.97 -0.93 16.18
C GLN A 41 -25.23 -2.22 15.82
N ASP A 42 -25.37 -2.83 14.65
CA ASP A 42 -24.56 -4.04 14.34
C ASP A 42 -23.12 -3.69 14.01
N PHE A 43 -22.87 -2.53 13.39
CA PHE A 43 -21.51 -2.02 13.21
C PHE A 43 -20.85 -1.74 14.57
N VAL A 44 -21.60 -1.13 15.50
CA VAL A 44 -21.19 -0.96 16.90
C VAL A 44 -21.05 -2.30 17.62
N MET A 45 -21.92 -3.29 17.36
CA MET A 45 -21.85 -4.62 18.00
C MET A 45 -20.59 -5.38 17.55
N HIS A 46 -20.22 -5.26 16.27
CA HIS A 46 -18.98 -5.81 15.73
C HIS A 46 -17.73 -5.07 16.23
N LEU A 47 -17.83 -3.76 16.54
CA LEU A 47 -16.76 -2.95 17.14
C LEU A 47 -16.63 -3.11 18.68
N THR A 48 -17.72 -3.43 19.37
CA THR A 48 -17.75 -3.62 20.85
C THR A 48 -17.24 -4.98 21.26
N HIS A 49 -17.23 -5.95 20.35
CA HIS A 49 -16.43 -7.14 20.52
C HIS A 49 -14.94 -6.79 20.33
N LYS A 50 -14.19 -7.08 21.39
CA LYS A 50 -12.82 -6.72 21.77
C LYS A 50 -11.70 -6.92 20.73
N TYR A 51 -11.68 -6.23 19.58
CA TYR A 51 -10.83 -6.72 18.48
C TYR A 51 -10.17 -5.68 17.57
N GLN A 52 -9.00 -6.09 17.07
CA GLN A 52 -8.15 -5.40 16.11
C GLN A 52 -8.77 -5.43 14.71
N LEU A 53 -9.11 -4.25 14.19
CA LEU A 53 -9.66 -4.08 12.85
C LEU A 53 -8.59 -3.55 11.90
N PHE A 54 -8.40 -4.26 10.78
CA PHE A 54 -7.40 -3.91 9.76
C PHE A 54 -8.04 -3.18 8.60
N LEU A 55 -7.63 -1.95 8.26
CA LEU A 55 -8.05 -1.30 7.00
C LEU A 55 -6.85 -0.98 6.13
N LEU A 56 -6.87 -1.50 4.90
CA LEU A 56 -5.73 -1.45 4.00
C LEU A 56 -6.00 -0.50 2.83
N SER A 57 -5.98 0.82 3.07
CA SER A 57 -6.14 1.82 1.99
C SER A 57 -5.10 2.95 2.07
N PRO A 58 -4.20 3.06 1.07
CA PRO A 58 -3.14 4.06 1.04
C PRO A 58 -3.62 5.46 0.61
N PHE A 59 -4.81 5.60 0.03
CA PHE A 59 -5.29 6.89 -0.52
C PHE A 59 -5.97 7.78 0.54
N LEU A 60 -6.49 7.19 1.62
CA LEU A 60 -7.26 7.88 2.66
C LEU A 60 -6.68 7.69 4.04
N PHE A 61 -5.45 7.24 4.13
CA PHE A 61 -4.90 6.70 5.34
C PHE A 61 -5.09 7.64 6.55
N TYR A 62 -4.74 8.93 6.39
CA TYR A 62 -4.92 9.95 7.43
C TYR A 62 -6.39 10.35 7.62
N CYS A 63 -7.12 10.64 6.54
CA CYS A 63 -8.53 11.03 6.62
C CYS A 63 -9.39 9.93 7.26
N CYS A 64 -9.09 8.66 7.00
CA CYS A 64 -9.78 7.51 7.60
C CYS A 64 -9.49 7.45 9.10
N CYS A 65 -8.25 7.67 9.52
CA CYS A 65 -7.90 7.74 10.94
C CYS A 65 -8.67 8.86 11.64
N GLU A 66 -8.70 10.06 11.06
CA GLU A 66 -9.40 11.22 11.62
C GLU A 66 -10.91 11.01 11.69
N LEU A 67 -11.53 10.55 10.60
CA LEU A 67 -12.97 10.28 10.56
C LEU A 67 -13.39 9.17 11.53
N LEU A 68 -12.58 8.12 11.69
CA LEU A 68 -12.82 7.07 12.66
C LEU A 68 -12.74 7.62 14.09
N GLN A 69 -11.71 8.40 14.40
CA GLN A 69 -11.56 9.02 15.72
C GLN A 69 -12.73 9.97 16.02
N GLU A 70 -13.12 10.81 15.06
CA GLU A 70 -14.25 11.73 15.20
C GLU A 70 -15.55 10.96 15.43
N ARG A 71 -15.79 9.90 14.66
CA ARG A 71 -16.99 9.07 14.81
C ARG A 71 -17.01 8.37 16.16
N CYS A 72 -15.87 7.88 16.65
CA CYS A 72 -15.76 7.28 17.98
C CYS A 72 -16.09 8.28 19.09
N ARG A 73 -15.57 9.52 18.99
CA ARG A 73 -15.91 10.59 19.94
C ARG A 73 -17.42 10.89 19.95
N ARG A 74 -18.06 10.92 18.77
CA ARG A 74 -19.52 11.14 18.65
C ARG A 74 -20.35 9.99 19.23
N LEU A 75 -19.86 8.76 19.19
CA LEU A 75 -20.52 7.60 19.77
C LEU A 75 -20.43 7.58 21.30
N GLY A 76 -19.40 8.23 21.87
CA GLY A 76 -19.23 8.41 23.32
C GLY A 76 -19.21 7.08 24.07
N SER A 77 -19.93 7.01 25.19
CA SER A 77 -20.00 5.83 26.07
C SER A 77 -20.78 4.64 25.48
N LYS A 78 -21.35 4.76 24.27
CA LYS A 78 -22.04 3.63 23.61
C LYS A 78 -21.08 2.55 23.13
N ILE A 79 -19.80 2.88 22.99
CA ILE A 79 -18.75 1.97 22.57
C ILE A 79 -17.58 2.01 23.54
N SER A 80 -16.82 0.92 23.60
CA SER A 80 -15.50 0.92 24.23
C SER A 80 -14.58 1.88 23.51
N GLU A 81 -13.63 2.48 24.24
CA GLU A 81 -12.64 3.38 23.64
C GLU A 81 -11.84 2.64 22.55
N LEU A 82 -11.77 3.25 21.36
CA LEU A 82 -11.12 2.70 20.18
C LEU A 82 -9.80 3.41 19.92
N LEU A 83 -8.70 2.67 20.02
CA LEU A 83 -7.36 3.15 19.70
C LEU A 83 -7.10 2.99 18.20
N VAL A 84 -7.20 4.09 17.44
CA VAL A 84 -6.89 4.11 16.01
C VAL A 84 -5.39 4.35 15.81
N LEU A 85 -4.68 3.35 15.29
CA LEU A 85 -3.23 3.33 15.12
C LEU A 85 -2.86 3.21 13.64
N PRO A 86 -2.16 4.22 13.08
CA PRO A 86 -1.63 4.14 11.74
C PRO A 86 -0.36 3.27 11.65
N ILE A 87 -0.18 2.51 10.56
CA ILE A 87 1.13 2.01 10.12
C ILE A 87 1.40 2.14 8.61
N TYR A 88 2.55 2.72 8.27
CA TYR A 88 3.09 2.87 6.92
C TYR A 88 4.62 3.01 6.97
N ALA A 89 5.29 2.87 5.83
CA ALA A 89 6.75 2.72 5.76
C ALA A 89 7.56 3.90 6.35
N SER A 90 7.10 5.13 6.22
CA SER A 90 7.80 6.33 6.72
C SER A 90 7.37 6.77 8.13
N LEU A 91 6.56 5.98 8.84
CA LEU A 91 6.18 6.28 10.21
C LEU A 91 7.40 6.11 11.14
N PRO A 92 7.66 7.02 12.09
CA PRO A 92 8.73 6.85 13.08
C PRO A 92 8.62 5.54 13.87
N SER A 93 9.76 4.94 14.23
CA SER A 93 9.79 3.61 14.86
C SER A 93 9.00 3.57 16.19
N ASP A 94 9.12 4.61 17.01
CA ASP A 94 8.39 4.74 18.27
C ASP A 94 6.87 4.77 18.08
N MET A 95 6.41 5.25 16.93
CA MET A 95 4.99 5.25 16.54
C MET A 95 4.56 3.90 15.96
N GLN A 96 5.42 3.22 15.19
CA GLN A 96 5.15 1.86 14.71
C GLN A 96 5.02 0.88 15.89
N ASP A 97 5.87 1.01 16.90
CA ASP A 97 5.88 0.13 18.08
C ASP A 97 4.56 0.14 18.86
N LYS A 98 3.80 1.24 18.79
CA LYS A 98 2.49 1.37 19.46
C LYS A 98 1.49 0.31 19.02
N ILE A 99 1.61 -0.23 17.81
CA ILE A 99 0.70 -1.27 17.34
C ILE A 99 0.90 -2.59 18.08
N PHE A 100 2.10 -2.85 18.62
CA PHE A 100 2.43 -4.09 19.33
C PHE A 100 2.09 -4.02 20.81
N ASN A 101 1.88 -2.82 21.36
CA ASN A 101 1.53 -2.67 22.76
C ASN A 101 0.27 -3.47 23.11
N PRO A 102 0.28 -4.27 24.19
CA PRO A 102 -0.87 -5.08 24.57
C PRO A 102 -2.08 -4.17 24.85
N LEU A 103 -3.26 -4.64 24.47
CA LEU A 103 -4.52 -3.96 24.75
C LEU A 103 -4.82 -4.04 26.25
N ARG A 104 -5.13 -2.90 26.87
CA ARG A 104 -5.81 -2.93 28.19
C ARG A 104 -7.21 -3.49 27.99
N LEU A 105 -7.75 -4.16 29.02
CA LEU A 105 -8.99 -4.94 28.95
C LEU A 105 -10.23 -4.16 28.46
N GLU A 106 -10.20 -2.82 28.49
CA GLU A 106 -11.33 -1.94 28.18
C GLU A 106 -11.22 -1.24 26.81
N HIS A 107 -10.13 -1.44 26.07
CA HIS A 107 -9.90 -0.76 24.79
C HIS A 107 -9.94 -1.75 23.61
N SER A 108 -10.56 -1.30 22.52
CA SER A 108 -10.43 -1.93 21.21
C SER A 108 -9.31 -1.25 20.43
N LYS A 109 -8.64 -1.97 19.52
CA LYS A 109 -7.59 -1.41 18.66
C LYS A 109 -8.08 -1.42 17.22
N PHE A 110 -7.77 -0.39 16.46
CA PHE A 110 -8.02 -0.34 15.03
C PHE A 110 -6.70 0.01 14.37
N VAL A 111 -6.16 -0.90 13.56
CA VAL A 111 -4.91 -0.65 12.83
C VAL A 111 -5.24 -0.30 11.38
N VAL A 112 -4.97 0.93 11.00
CA VAL A 112 -5.02 1.35 9.60
C VAL A 112 -3.63 1.13 9.02
N ALA A 113 -3.52 0.43 7.90
CA ALA A 113 -2.22 0.05 7.35
C ALA A 113 -2.12 0.23 5.84
N THR A 114 -0.90 0.33 5.34
CA THR A 114 -0.61 0.12 3.93
C THR A 114 -0.28 -1.36 3.66
N ASN A 115 0.19 -1.66 2.44
CA ASN A 115 0.69 -2.98 2.05
C ASN A 115 1.83 -3.52 2.94
N ILE A 116 2.46 -2.69 3.79
CA ILE A 116 3.52 -3.14 4.72
C ILE A 116 3.07 -4.27 5.65
N ALA A 117 1.80 -4.32 6.00
CA ALA A 117 1.28 -5.33 6.91
C ALA A 117 0.81 -6.63 6.21
N GLU A 118 0.79 -6.65 4.87
CA GLU A 118 0.45 -7.84 4.11
C GLU A 118 1.49 -8.95 4.29
N THR A 119 2.76 -8.59 4.42
CA THR A 119 3.89 -9.54 4.51
C THR A 119 4.73 -9.28 5.75
N SER A 120 5.15 -8.04 6.00
CA SER A 120 6.27 -7.73 6.89
C SER A 120 5.97 -7.70 8.39
N LEU A 121 4.69 -7.66 8.81
CA LEU A 121 4.34 -7.42 10.22
C LEU A 121 3.35 -8.43 10.78
N THR A 122 3.70 -9.10 11.87
CA THR A 122 2.80 -9.96 12.66
C THR A 122 2.24 -9.15 13.83
N ILE A 123 1.04 -8.59 13.66
CA ILE A 123 0.30 -8.01 14.78
C ILE A 123 -0.55 -9.13 15.37
N ASP A 124 -0.25 -9.49 16.62
CA ASP A 124 -0.97 -10.54 17.32
C ASP A 124 -2.39 -10.11 17.65
N SER A 125 -3.32 -11.07 17.58
CA SER A 125 -4.75 -10.89 17.93
C SER A 125 -5.62 -10.13 16.93
N ILE A 126 -5.24 -10.08 15.65
CA ILE A 126 -6.15 -9.66 14.59
C ILE A 126 -7.17 -10.78 14.37
N ILE A 127 -8.46 -10.47 14.54
CA ILE A 127 -9.55 -11.37 14.15
C ILE A 127 -10.50 -10.75 13.12
N TYR A 128 -10.35 -9.46 12.82
CA TYR A 128 -11.17 -8.78 11.82
C TYR A 128 -10.30 -8.03 10.82
N VAL A 129 -10.53 -8.29 9.54
CA VAL A 129 -9.86 -7.60 8.43
C VAL A 129 -10.91 -6.96 7.54
N ILE A 130 -10.72 -5.68 7.19
CA ILE A 130 -11.47 -4.97 6.16
C ILE A 130 -10.53 -4.78 4.97
N ASP A 131 -10.80 -5.50 3.89
CA ASP A 131 -10.02 -5.48 2.67
C ASP A 131 -10.75 -4.68 1.58
N PRO A 132 -10.31 -3.46 1.25
CA PRO A 132 -10.88 -2.69 0.17
C PRO A 132 -10.52 -3.24 -1.22
N GLY A 133 -9.57 -4.19 -1.31
CA GLY A 133 -9.19 -4.79 -2.59
C GLY A 133 -8.21 -3.97 -3.42
N PHE A 134 -7.57 -2.96 -2.82
CA PHE A 134 -6.61 -2.09 -3.49
C PHE A 134 -5.24 -2.09 -2.80
N TRP A 135 -4.24 -1.64 -3.54
CA TRP A 135 -2.92 -1.32 -3.04
C TRP A 135 -2.26 -0.23 -3.87
N LYS A 136 -1.17 0.33 -3.35
CA LYS A 136 -0.32 1.26 -4.09
C LYS A 136 0.97 0.56 -4.48
N LEU A 137 1.24 0.51 -5.77
CA LEU A 137 2.42 -0.12 -6.33
C LEU A 137 3.23 0.88 -7.14
N LYS A 138 4.54 0.66 -7.16
CA LYS A 138 5.42 1.29 -8.12
C LYS A 138 5.12 0.72 -9.50
N SER A 139 4.86 1.62 -10.44
CA SER A 139 4.70 1.33 -11.86
C SER A 139 5.71 2.15 -12.63
N TYR A 140 6.48 1.47 -13.45
CA TYR A 140 7.48 2.07 -14.30
C TYR A 140 7.05 1.99 -15.77
N ASN A 141 7.14 3.13 -16.46
CA ASN A 141 7.03 3.19 -17.90
C ASN A 141 8.31 3.85 -18.43
N ALA A 142 9.02 3.16 -19.31
CA ALA A 142 10.31 3.60 -19.85
C ALA A 142 10.23 4.94 -20.61
N ARG A 143 9.04 5.35 -21.09
CA ARG A 143 8.84 6.60 -21.83
C ARG A 143 8.47 7.78 -20.95
N THR A 144 7.78 7.55 -19.83
CA THR A 144 7.34 8.62 -18.93
C THR A 144 8.27 8.67 -17.73
N MET A 145 7.90 8.08 -16.60
CA MET A 145 8.73 7.94 -15.39
C MET A 145 8.14 6.85 -14.47
N GLU A 146 8.84 6.54 -13.39
CA GLU A 146 8.29 5.78 -12.28
C GLU A 146 7.18 6.60 -11.58
N SER A 147 6.06 5.95 -11.29
CA SER A 147 4.94 6.55 -10.55
C SER A 147 4.35 5.54 -9.56
N LEU A 148 3.70 6.06 -8.51
CA LEU A 148 2.97 5.24 -7.55
C LEU A 148 1.48 5.25 -7.91
N ILE A 149 0.99 4.15 -8.46
CA ILE A 149 -0.40 4.00 -8.90
C ILE A 149 -1.17 3.10 -7.94
N VAL A 150 -2.49 3.36 -7.84
CA VAL A 150 -3.41 2.52 -7.07
C VAL A 150 -4.02 1.50 -8.02
N ASN A 151 -3.85 0.23 -7.69
CA ASN A 151 -4.35 -0.88 -8.50
C ASN A 151 -5.23 -1.80 -7.64
N PRO A 152 -6.13 -2.59 -8.27
CA PRO A 152 -6.71 -3.75 -7.63
C PRO A 152 -5.60 -4.70 -7.16
N CYS A 153 -5.81 -5.34 -6.00
CA CYS A 153 -4.91 -6.36 -5.51
C CYS A 153 -5.14 -7.70 -6.23
N SER A 154 -4.12 -8.57 -6.21
CA SER A 154 -4.26 -9.93 -6.71
C SER A 154 -5.10 -10.80 -5.78
N ARG A 155 -5.59 -11.94 -6.30
CA ARG A 155 -6.29 -12.97 -5.53
C ARG A 155 -5.42 -13.51 -4.40
N VAL A 156 -4.14 -13.75 -4.68
CA VAL A 156 -3.15 -14.18 -3.67
C VAL A 156 -2.99 -13.13 -2.58
N THR A 157 -2.85 -11.85 -2.93
CA THR A 157 -2.79 -10.76 -1.94
C THR A 157 -4.06 -10.68 -1.10
N GLY A 158 -5.24 -10.70 -1.72
CA GLY A 158 -6.52 -10.65 -1.00
C GLY A 158 -6.73 -11.88 -0.09
N ALA A 159 -6.20 -13.03 -0.45
CA ALA A 159 -6.17 -14.23 0.39
C ALA A 159 -5.19 -14.08 1.56
N SER A 160 -3.99 -13.54 1.33
CA SER A 160 -2.99 -13.27 2.36
C SER A 160 -3.53 -12.30 3.43
N ARG A 161 -4.23 -11.24 2.99
CA ARG A 161 -4.91 -10.29 3.88
C ARG A 161 -5.97 -10.98 4.74
N ALA A 162 -6.82 -11.81 4.14
CA ALA A 162 -7.82 -12.58 4.88
C ALA A 162 -7.17 -13.53 5.91
N GLY A 163 -6.03 -14.12 5.58
CA GLY A 163 -5.27 -15.00 6.48
C GLY A 163 -4.78 -14.31 7.76
N ARG A 164 -4.68 -12.97 7.79
CA ARG A 164 -4.31 -12.22 9.00
C ARG A 164 -5.33 -12.36 10.12
N ALA A 165 -6.61 -12.48 9.80
CA ALA A 165 -7.69 -12.66 10.77
C ALA A 165 -7.70 -14.05 11.44
N GLY A 166 -7.04 -15.05 10.84
CA GLY A 166 -7.14 -16.46 11.25
C GLY A 166 -5.96 -17.00 12.06
N ARG A 167 -5.06 -16.14 12.55
CA ARG A 167 -3.78 -16.60 13.15
C ARG A 167 -3.89 -17.09 14.58
N VAL A 168 -4.71 -16.43 15.39
CA VAL A 168 -4.83 -16.71 16.84
C VAL A 168 -6.15 -17.37 17.18
N ALA A 169 -7.22 -16.97 16.49
CA ALA A 169 -8.57 -17.48 16.68
C ALA A 169 -9.33 -17.45 15.35
N ALA A 170 -10.53 -18.02 15.34
CA ALA A 170 -11.44 -17.87 14.20
C ALA A 170 -11.76 -16.38 13.98
N GLY A 171 -11.37 -15.85 12.83
CA GLY A 171 -11.61 -14.46 12.44
C GLY A 171 -12.49 -14.32 11.20
N LYS A 172 -12.85 -13.07 10.87
CA LYS A 172 -13.63 -12.72 9.68
C LYS A 172 -12.89 -11.69 8.84
N CYS A 173 -12.98 -11.86 7.52
CA CYS A 173 -12.49 -10.90 6.54
C CYS A 173 -13.68 -10.31 5.77
N PHE A 174 -13.86 -9.00 5.87
CA PHE A 174 -14.85 -8.22 5.13
C PHE A 174 -14.20 -7.64 3.88
N ARG A 175 -14.60 -8.13 2.71
CA ARG A 175 -14.10 -7.65 1.41
C ARG A 175 -15.05 -6.61 0.86
N LEU A 176 -14.54 -5.46 0.44
CA LEU A 176 -15.35 -4.34 -0.09
C LEU A 176 -15.58 -4.45 -1.60
N TYR A 177 -15.49 -5.67 -2.12
CA TYR A 177 -15.65 -6.03 -3.52
C TYR A 177 -16.45 -7.34 -3.61
N THR A 178 -17.11 -7.55 -4.74
CA THR A 178 -18.00 -8.70 -4.91
C THR A 178 -17.21 -10.01 -5.05
N ALA A 179 -17.84 -11.13 -4.73
CA ALA A 179 -17.28 -12.45 -5.01
C ALA A 179 -17.06 -12.68 -6.53
N TRP A 180 -17.83 -11.99 -7.38
CA TRP A 180 -17.65 -12.01 -8.82
C TRP A 180 -16.36 -11.29 -9.23
N ALA A 181 -16.14 -10.07 -8.74
CA ALA A 181 -14.92 -9.30 -8.97
C ALA A 181 -13.67 -10.05 -8.50
N PHE A 182 -13.70 -10.64 -7.30
CA PHE A 182 -12.60 -11.46 -6.78
C PHE A 182 -12.25 -12.65 -7.68
N LYS A 183 -13.23 -13.23 -8.39
CA LYS A 183 -13.03 -14.42 -9.23
C LYS A 183 -12.68 -14.10 -10.67
N HIS A 184 -13.18 -12.98 -11.21
CA HIS A 184 -13.15 -12.69 -12.65
C HIS A 184 -12.45 -11.38 -13.03
N GLU A 185 -12.35 -10.41 -12.11
CA GLU A 185 -11.69 -9.11 -12.38
C GLU A 185 -10.28 -9.03 -11.78
N MET A 186 -10.04 -9.72 -10.67
CA MET A 186 -8.73 -9.70 -9.98
C MET A 186 -7.76 -10.71 -10.59
N GLU A 187 -6.54 -10.24 -10.86
CA GLU A 187 -5.41 -11.07 -11.29
C GLU A 187 -5.04 -12.12 -10.23
N ASP A 188 -4.58 -13.29 -10.64
CA ASP A 188 -4.24 -14.40 -9.74
C ASP A 188 -3.08 -14.02 -8.82
N THR A 189 -2.01 -13.60 -9.47
CA THR A 189 -0.73 -13.25 -8.87
C THR A 189 -0.36 -11.85 -9.31
N THR A 190 0.62 -11.29 -8.62
CA THR A 190 1.09 -9.94 -8.90
C THR A 190 2.31 -10.00 -9.79
N VAL A 191 2.37 -9.07 -10.75
CA VAL A 191 3.54 -8.87 -11.60
C VAL A 191 4.78 -8.63 -10.72
N PRO A 192 5.85 -9.43 -10.90
CA PRO A 192 7.11 -9.30 -10.15
C PRO A 192 7.67 -7.88 -10.16
N GLU A 193 8.34 -7.49 -9.09
CA GLU A 193 8.88 -6.12 -8.95
C GLU A 193 9.87 -5.75 -10.06
N ILE A 194 10.73 -6.68 -10.45
CA ILE A 194 11.73 -6.51 -11.51
C ILE A 194 11.10 -6.16 -12.88
N GLN A 195 9.84 -6.49 -13.12
CA GLN A 195 9.13 -6.20 -14.37
C GLN A 195 8.40 -4.86 -14.36
N ARG A 196 8.36 -4.15 -13.21
CA ARG A 196 7.52 -2.96 -13.02
C ARG A 196 8.24 -1.79 -12.35
N THR A 197 9.55 -1.86 -12.14
CA THR A 197 10.38 -0.79 -11.58
C THR A 197 11.50 -0.37 -12.54
N ASN A 198 12.09 0.81 -12.30
CA ASN A 198 13.33 1.20 -12.97
C ASN A 198 14.46 0.23 -12.56
N LEU A 199 15.27 -0.22 -13.52
CA LEU A 199 16.36 -1.17 -13.28
C LEU A 199 17.73 -0.50 -13.18
N GLY A 200 17.84 0.83 -13.23
CA GLY A 200 19.12 1.56 -13.20
C GLY A 200 20.04 1.11 -12.05
N ASN A 201 19.53 1.04 -10.82
CA ASN A 201 20.31 0.56 -9.67
C ASN A 201 20.69 -0.93 -9.79
N VAL A 202 19.77 -1.77 -10.27
CA VAL A 202 20.01 -3.22 -10.43
C VAL A 202 21.07 -3.46 -11.50
N VAL A 203 20.97 -2.79 -12.65
CA VAL A 203 21.93 -2.87 -13.76
C VAL A 203 23.29 -2.35 -13.33
N LEU A 204 23.35 -1.22 -12.62
CA LEU A 204 24.59 -0.66 -12.08
C LEU A 204 25.28 -1.66 -11.14
N LEU A 205 24.53 -2.24 -10.20
CA LEU A 205 25.04 -3.24 -9.27
C LEU A 205 25.53 -4.51 -9.98
N LEU A 206 24.76 -5.07 -10.91
CA LEU A 206 25.17 -6.26 -11.66
C LEU A 206 26.45 -5.99 -12.46
N LYS A 207 26.56 -4.80 -13.07
CA LYS A 207 27.77 -4.38 -13.79
C LYS A 207 28.96 -4.18 -12.86
N SER A 208 28.77 -3.62 -11.67
CA SER A 208 29.86 -3.45 -10.69
C SER A 208 30.39 -4.80 -10.16
N LEU A 209 29.53 -5.83 -10.13
CA LEU A 209 29.89 -7.22 -9.83
C LEU A 209 30.56 -7.96 -11.00
N GLY A 210 30.75 -7.32 -12.16
CA GLY A 210 31.38 -7.92 -13.34
C GLY A 210 30.45 -8.74 -14.23
N ILE A 211 29.13 -8.68 -14.00
CA ILE A 211 28.14 -9.39 -14.82
C ILE A 211 27.86 -8.56 -16.08
N ASN A 212 28.50 -8.95 -17.18
CA ASN A 212 28.42 -8.20 -18.43
C ASN A 212 27.19 -8.54 -19.27
N ASN A 213 26.80 -9.81 -19.30
CA ASN A 213 25.72 -10.30 -20.15
C ASN A 213 24.40 -10.36 -19.38
N LEU A 214 23.71 -9.23 -19.32
CA LEU A 214 22.44 -9.10 -18.59
C LEU A 214 21.26 -9.77 -19.33
N VAL A 215 21.35 -9.91 -20.66
CA VAL A 215 20.29 -10.54 -21.47
C VAL A 215 20.20 -12.04 -21.18
N HIS A 216 21.33 -12.68 -20.91
CA HIS A 216 21.41 -14.10 -20.56
C HIS A 216 21.66 -14.34 -19.07
N PHE A 217 21.42 -13.32 -18.23
CA PHE A 217 21.49 -13.50 -16.79
C PHE A 217 20.27 -14.31 -16.32
N ASP A 218 20.51 -15.24 -15.39
CA ASP A 218 19.51 -16.19 -14.90
C ASP A 218 18.57 -15.54 -13.88
N PHE A 219 17.71 -14.65 -14.36
CA PHE A 219 16.63 -14.07 -13.55
C PHE A 219 15.51 -15.11 -13.35
N MET A 220 15.00 -15.21 -12.12
CA MET A 220 13.82 -16.03 -11.83
C MET A 220 12.62 -15.60 -12.69
N ASP A 221 12.37 -14.29 -12.73
CA ASP A 221 11.45 -13.66 -13.67
C ASP A 221 12.23 -12.57 -14.43
N PRO A 222 12.44 -12.71 -15.75
CA PRO A 222 13.24 -11.75 -16.49
C PRO A 222 12.52 -10.40 -16.62
N PRO A 223 13.25 -9.28 -16.56
CA PRO A 223 12.69 -7.96 -16.89
C PRO A 223 12.33 -7.87 -18.36
N THR A 224 11.52 -6.86 -18.72
CA THR A 224 11.26 -6.56 -20.12
C THR A 224 12.53 -6.04 -20.81
N HIS A 225 12.72 -6.41 -22.08
CA HIS A 225 13.87 -5.95 -22.87
C HIS A 225 13.93 -4.42 -22.94
N GLU A 226 12.78 -3.76 -23.08
CA GLU A 226 12.69 -2.29 -23.15
C GLU A 226 13.22 -1.61 -21.88
N THR A 227 12.83 -2.09 -20.70
CA THR A 227 13.30 -1.53 -19.42
C THR A 227 14.80 -1.76 -19.22
N LEU A 228 15.30 -2.95 -19.62
CA LEU A 228 16.72 -3.27 -19.52
C LEU A 228 17.57 -2.37 -20.44
N VAL A 229 17.15 -2.18 -21.69
CA VAL A 229 17.83 -1.31 -22.66
C VAL A 229 17.81 0.13 -22.18
N SER A 230 16.65 0.64 -21.76
CA SER A 230 16.52 2.01 -21.25
C SER A 230 17.44 2.27 -20.04
N SER A 231 17.56 1.30 -19.13
CA SER A 231 18.46 1.40 -17.98
C SER A 231 19.95 1.40 -18.38
N LEU A 232 20.33 0.60 -19.38
CA LEU A 232 21.68 0.60 -19.94
C LEU A 232 22.02 1.92 -20.64
N GLU A 233 21.10 2.45 -21.44
CA GLU A 233 21.24 3.75 -22.12
C GLU A 233 21.39 4.88 -21.10
N GLN A 234 20.58 4.89 -20.04
CA GLN A 234 20.69 5.86 -18.95
C GLN A 234 22.06 5.82 -18.28
N LEU A 235 22.56 4.64 -17.93
CA LEU A 235 23.86 4.50 -17.27
C LEU A 235 25.03 4.82 -18.21
N TYR A 236 24.90 4.53 -19.50
CA TYR A 236 25.86 4.95 -20.52
C TYR A 236 25.90 6.48 -20.64
N ALA A 237 24.75 7.15 -20.68
CA ALA A 237 24.64 8.61 -20.71
C ALA A 237 25.22 9.28 -19.45
N LEU A 238 25.09 8.65 -18.28
CA LEU A 238 25.72 9.11 -17.03
C LEU A 238 27.25 8.90 -17.01
N GLY A 239 27.81 8.22 -18.02
CA GLY A 239 29.20 7.81 -18.09
C GLY A 239 29.56 6.67 -17.13
N ALA A 240 28.56 6.03 -16.50
CA ALA A 240 28.75 4.91 -15.59
C ALA A 240 29.12 3.62 -16.34
N LEU A 241 28.71 3.49 -17.61
CA LEU A 241 29.10 2.38 -18.48
C LEU A 241 30.05 2.88 -19.57
N ASN A 242 31.33 2.55 -19.47
CA ASN A 242 32.31 2.72 -20.56
C ASN A 242 32.93 1.35 -20.92
N HIS A 243 33.61 1.27 -22.06
CA HIS A 243 34.28 0.03 -22.54
C HIS A 243 35.35 -0.53 -21.58
N LEU A 244 35.73 0.22 -20.55
CA LEU A 244 36.60 -0.20 -19.46
C LEU A 244 35.84 -0.04 -18.14
N ILE A 245 36.00 -1.00 -17.21
CA ILE A 245 35.50 -0.87 -15.84
C ILE A 245 36.06 0.43 -15.28
N ASN A 246 35.21 1.44 -15.10
CA ASN A 246 35.59 2.75 -14.60
C ASN A 246 35.50 2.75 -13.07
N SER A 247 36.37 3.53 -12.41
CA SER A 247 36.24 3.81 -10.98
C SER A 247 34.88 4.46 -10.65
N LEU A 248 34.26 5.13 -11.63
CA LEU A 248 32.96 5.77 -11.47
C LEU A 248 31.83 4.78 -11.20
N ASN A 249 31.73 3.65 -11.90
CA ASN A 249 30.70 2.64 -11.66
C ASN A 249 30.77 2.14 -10.22
N GLN A 250 31.97 1.75 -9.76
CA GLN A 250 32.17 1.27 -8.39
C GLN A 250 31.75 2.32 -7.37
N ARG A 251 32.22 3.57 -7.52
CA ARG A 251 31.84 4.67 -6.62
C ARG A 251 30.33 4.97 -6.65
N MET A 252 29.69 4.90 -7.81
CA MET A 252 28.24 5.11 -7.92
C MET A 252 27.45 3.97 -7.26
N ALA A 253 27.93 2.73 -7.37
CA ALA A 253 27.32 1.54 -6.79
C ALA A 253 27.45 1.48 -5.26
N GLU A 254 28.43 2.18 -4.68
CA GLU A 254 28.60 2.30 -3.22
C GLU A 254 27.56 3.23 -2.56
N LEU A 255 26.93 4.11 -3.34
CA LEU A 255 25.96 5.08 -2.83
C LEU A 255 24.53 4.49 -2.84
N PRO A 256 23.77 4.56 -1.73
CA PRO A 256 22.42 3.99 -1.62
C PRO A 256 21.35 4.93 -2.21
N VAL A 257 21.61 5.50 -3.38
CA VAL A 257 20.71 6.43 -4.09
C VAL A 257 20.60 6.06 -5.57
N ASP A 258 19.62 6.64 -6.26
CA ASP A 258 19.43 6.46 -7.70
C ASP A 258 20.68 6.86 -8.50
N PRO A 259 21.00 6.23 -9.65
CA PRO A 259 22.25 6.51 -10.37
C PRO A 259 22.39 7.97 -10.80
N MET A 260 21.29 8.67 -11.09
CA MET A 260 21.36 10.10 -11.40
C MET A 260 21.84 10.90 -10.18
N LEU A 261 21.32 10.60 -8.99
CA LEU A 261 21.71 11.24 -7.74
C LEU A 261 23.15 10.86 -7.35
N SER A 262 23.53 9.59 -7.51
CA SER A 262 24.90 9.13 -7.28
C SER A 262 25.89 9.93 -8.13
N LYS A 263 25.58 10.14 -9.41
CA LYS A 263 26.41 10.95 -10.31
C LYS A 263 26.50 12.40 -9.84
N MET A 264 25.38 13.01 -9.44
CA MET A 264 25.37 14.40 -8.95
C MET A 264 26.23 14.57 -7.70
N ILE A 265 26.14 13.65 -6.74
CA ILE A 265 26.95 13.68 -5.51
C ILE A 265 28.45 13.59 -5.84
N LEU A 266 28.83 12.66 -6.71
CA LEU A 266 30.24 12.47 -7.08
C LEU A 266 30.83 13.63 -7.88
N VAL A 267 30.00 14.32 -8.68
CA VAL A 267 30.44 15.52 -9.40
C VAL A 267 30.53 16.73 -8.45
N SER A 268 29.69 16.81 -7.42
CA SER A 268 29.75 17.89 -6.43
C SER A 268 31.04 17.91 -5.59
N GLU A 269 31.79 16.82 -5.55
CA GLU A 269 33.09 16.74 -4.88
C GLU A 269 34.24 17.32 -5.73
N GLN A 270 34.02 17.51 -7.04
CA GLN A 270 35.01 18.01 -8.01
C GLN A 270 34.94 19.53 -8.15
#